data_AF-A0A975MRV7-F1
#
_entry.id   AF-A0A975MRV7-F1
#
_cell.length_a   1.000
_cell.length_b   1.000
_cell.length_c   1.000
_cell.angle_alpha   90.00
_cell.angle_beta   90.00
_cell.angle_gamma   90.00
#
_symmetry.space_group_name_H-M   'P 1'
#
loop_
_entity.id
_entity.type
_entity.pdbx_description
1 polymer ?
#
loop_
_entity_poly.entity_id
_entity_poly.type
_entity_poly.pdbx_seq_one_letter_code
_entity_poly.pdbx_strand_id
1 'polypeptide(L)'
;MSLALRLTGARRRAQIVATRRNDAICGTVDPAETEARLSVVLDAAVRHLGDRHPVTLNTRCVLGAVRHLGPRWREAEGTIGEAIAGFDPAVPVERFWRWHARTTLVSVRAWSGDAAKAVEELRALADDAKQAWGPTPHCDIKLGLALVEAHEFAEAVELLRKATVELDEAVCDEAFAEIAREAARLGEVPGRSGVAATHRLRMAARLGVAVALSNQDDGQDAADAEFRALLAEPGIPIPGALECRRGLARLAARRGERDGAAEELERIACRWRAVGGGDHPRTRAVEAELAALRR
;
A
#
# COMPACT_ATOMS: atom_id res chain seq x y z
N MET A 1 -17.31 -16.48 -36.94
CA MET A 1 -17.10 -16.47 -35.47
C MET A 1 -17.52 -15.10 -34.90
N SER A 2 -18.68 -15.04 -34.25
CA SER A 2 -19.36 -13.80 -33.83
C SER A 2 -18.53 -12.93 -32.87
N LEU A 3 -18.62 -11.60 -32.99
CA LEU A 3 -17.98 -10.61 -32.11
C LEU A 3 -18.28 -10.88 -30.63
N ALA A 4 -19.50 -11.34 -30.32
CA ALA A 4 -19.94 -11.69 -28.98
C ALA A 4 -19.14 -12.85 -28.35
N LEU A 5 -18.69 -13.83 -29.15
CA LEU A 5 -17.84 -14.95 -28.67
C LEU A 5 -16.39 -14.51 -28.41
N ARG A 6 -15.88 -13.51 -29.15
CA ARG A 6 -14.55 -12.94 -28.89
C ARG A 6 -14.54 -12.07 -27.64
N LEU A 7 -15.58 -11.26 -27.44
CA LEU A 7 -15.75 -10.38 -26.28
C LEU A 7 -15.93 -11.17 -24.98
N THR A 8 -16.73 -12.25 -24.99
CA THR A 8 -16.85 -13.17 -23.84
C THR A 8 -15.53 -13.88 -23.54
N GLY A 9 -14.74 -14.24 -24.56
CA GLY A 9 -13.40 -14.79 -24.38
C GLY A 9 -12.41 -13.81 -23.73
N ALA A 10 -12.38 -12.55 -24.18
CA ALA A 10 -11.50 -11.52 -23.62
C ALA A 10 -11.86 -11.19 -22.16
N ARG A 11 -13.15 -10.98 -21.87
CA ARG A 11 -13.63 -10.72 -20.50
C ARG A 11 -13.29 -11.86 -19.55
N ARG A 12 -13.46 -13.12 -19.96
CA ARG A 12 -13.11 -14.28 -19.13
C ARG A 12 -11.61 -14.36 -18.85
N ARG A 13 -10.76 -14.06 -19.84
CA ARG A 13 -9.30 -13.99 -19.64
C ARG A 13 -8.92 -12.88 -18.66
N ALA A 14 -9.56 -11.71 -18.78
CA ALA A 14 -9.36 -10.61 -17.84
C ALA A 14 -9.78 -10.99 -16.41
N GLN A 15 -10.89 -11.72 -16.26
CA GLN A 15 -11.35 -12.25 -14.97
C GLN A 15 -10.35 -13.20 -14.30
N ILE A 16 -9.75 -14.10 -15.09
CA ILE A 16 -8.71 -15.00 -14.61
C ILE A 16 -7.48 -14.23 -14.15
N VAL A 17 -7.04 -13.23 -14.93
CA VAL A 17 -5.91 -12.36 -14.56
C VAL A 17 -6.22 -11.61 -13.26
N ALA A 18 -7.36 -10.92 -13.16
CA ALA A 18 -7.75 -10.16 -11.98
C ALA A 18 -7.83 -11.05 -10.72
N THR A 19 -8.39 -12.26 -10.86
CA THR A 19 -8.50 -13.22 -9.76
C THR A 19 -7.13 -13.71 -9.31
N ARG A 20 -6.24 -14.09 -10.25
CA ARG A 20 -4.88 -14.52 -9.92
C ARG A 20 -4.04 -13.40 -9.33
N ARG A 21 -4.21 -12.16 -9.80
CA ARG A 21 -3.58 -10.97 -9.21
C ARG A 21 -4.03 -10.80 -7.76
N ASN A 22 -5.34 -10.83 -7.51
CA ASN A 22 -5.89 -10.69 -6.15
C ASN A 22 -5.42 -11.82 -5.23
N ASP A 23 -5.37 -13.05 -5.74
CA ASP A 23 -4.84 -14.22 -5.02
C ASP A 23 -3.34 -14.08 -4.71
N ALA A 24 -2.53 -13.57 -5.64
CA ALA A 24 -1.12 -13.28 -5.37
C ALA A 24 -0.96 -12.26 -4.23
N ILE A 25 -1.78 -11.20 -4.24
CA ILE A 25 -1.74 -10.16 -3.20
C ILE A 25 -2.25 -10.68 -1.86
N CYS A 26 -3.28 -11.53 -1.81
CA CYS A 26 -3.88 -12.01 -0.56
C CYS A 26 -3.24 -13.30 -0.02
N GLY A 27 -2.64 -14.10 -0.88
CA GLY A 27 -2.18 -15.46 -0.55
C GLY A 27 -0.79 -15.52 0.07
N THR A 28 -0.07 -14.40 0.18
CA THR A 28 1.27 -14.36 0.78
C THR A 28 1.42 -13.10 1.64
N VAL A 29 2.22 -13.21 2.70
CA VAL A 29 2.66 -12.06 3.52
C VAL A 29 4.08 -11.59 3.16
N ASP A 30 4.79 -12.36 2.32
CA ASP A 30 6.14 -12.07 1.85
C ASP A 30 6.11 -11.30 0.51
N PRO A 31 6.63 -10.06 0.47
CA PRO A 31 6.64 -9.25 -0.74
C PRO A 31 7.38 -9.89 -1.92
N ALA A 32 8.46 -10.64 -1.67
CA ALA A 32 9.25 -11.24 -2.75
C ALA A 32 8.46 -12.36 -3.45
N GLU A 33 7.72 -13.17 -2.67
CA GLU A 33 6.83 -14.19 -3.22
C GLU A 33 5.64 -13.54 -3.95
N THR A 34 5.04 -12.49 -3.37
CA THR A 34 3.97 -11.73 -4.01
C THR A 34 4.43 -11.20 -5.37
N GLU A 35 5.63 -10.63 -5.42
CA GLU A 35 6.22 -10.04 -6.63
C GLU A 35 6.45 -11.09 -7.73
N ALA A 36 6.99 -12.26 -7.36
CA ALA A 36 7.20 -13.37 -8.30
C ALA A 36 5.88 -13.85 -8.91
N ARG A 37 4.85 -14.04 -8.07
CA ARG A 37 3.50 -14.43 -8.53
C ARG A 37 2.88 -13.36 -9.43
N LEU A 38 2.97 -12.09 -9.05
CA LEU A 38 2.45 -10.98 -9.85
C LEU A 38 3.18 -10.82 -11.19
N SER A 39 4.48 -11.10 -11.25
CA SER A 39 5.24 -11.07 -12.50
C SER A 39 4.70 -12.10 -13.51
N VAL A 40 4.43 -13.34 -13.06
CA VAL A 40 3.80 -14.38 -13.88
C VAL A 40 2.40 -13.97 -14.35
N VAL A 41 1.62 -13.32 -13.48
CA VAL A 41 0.28 -12.82 -13.82
C VAL A 41 0.35 -11.70 -14.85
N LEU A 42 1.30 -10.77 -14.72
CA LEU A 42 1.51 -9.68 -15.67
C LEU A 42 1.91 -10.21 -17.05
N ASP A 43 2.85 -11.16 -17.12
CA ASP A 43 3.26 -11.79 -18.39
C ASP A 43 2.07 -12.45 -19.09
N ALA A 44 1.23 -13.16 -18.33
CA ALA A 44 0.01 -13.76 -18.86
C ALA A 44 -0.99 -12.69 -19.32
N ALA A 45 -1.14 -11.58 -18.59
CA ALA A 45 -2.00 -10.47 -18.96
C ALA A 45 -1.56 -9.83 -20.28
N VAL A 46 -0.26 -9.52 -20.42
CA VAL A 46 0.32 -8.99 -21.66
C VAL A 46 0.08 -9.93 -22.84
N ARG A 47 0.35 -11.23 -22.67
CA ARG A 47 0.15 -12.23 -23.75
C ARG A 47 -1.31 -12.40 -24.19
N HIS A 48 -2.25 -12.28 -23.27
CA HIS A 48 -3.64 -12.71 -23.51
C HIS A 48 -4.67 -11.58 -23.61
N LEU A 49 -4.34 -10.40 -23.08
CA LEU A 49 -5.18 -9.20 -23.08
C LEU A 49 -4.51 -8.06 -23.86
N GLY A 50 -3.17 -8.08 -23.96
CA GLY A 50 -2.38 -6.99 -24.52
C GLY A 50 -1.90 -6.01 -23.46
N ASP A 51 -0.89 -5.23 -23.83
CA ASP A 51 -0.16 -4.37 -22.90
C ASP A 51 -0.97 -3.17 -22.38
N ARG A 52 -1.84 -2.62 -23.24
CA ARG A 52 -2.71 -1.48 -22.92
C ARG A 52 -4.05 -1.89 -22.33
N HIS A 53 -4.31 -3.19 -22.12
CA HIS A 53 -5.57 -3.60 -21.54
C HIS A 53 -5.68 -3.09 -20.09
N PRO A 54 -6.81 -2.53 -19.65
CA PRO A 54 -6.91 -1.89 -18.33
C PRO A 54 -6.56 -2.82 -17.16
N VAL A 55 -6.97 -4.10 -17.22
CA VAL A 55 -6.57 -5.11 -16.22
C VAL A 55 -5.07 -5.40 -16.23
N THR A 56 -4.40 -5.34 -17.39
CA THR A 56 -2.93 -5.47 -17.50
C THR A 56 -2.25 -4.27 -16.82
N LEU A 57 -2.72 -3.06 -17.10
CA LEU A 57 -2.21 -1.82 -16.51
C LEU A 57 -2.41 -1.80 -14.98
N ASN A 58 -3.57 -2.21 -14.49
CA ASN A 58 -3.81 -2.34 -13.05
C ASN A 58 -2.88 -3.40 -12.41
N THR A 59 -2.70 -4.55 -13.06
CA THR A 59 -1.74 -5.58 -12.60
C THR A 59 -0.32 -5.03 -12.53
N ARG A 60 0.10 -4.23 -13.52
CA ARG A 60 1.39 -3.54 -13.54
C ARG A 60 1.51 -2.55 -12.37
N CYS A 61 0.50 -1.74 -12.10
CA CYS A 61 0.47 -0.82 -10.96
C CYS A 61 0.67 -1.56 -9.63
N VAL A 62 -0.09 -2.64 -9.40
CA VAL A 62 0.05 -3.48 -8.20
C VAL A 62 1.45 -4.09 -8.10
N LEU A 63 2.00 -4.61 -9.20
CA LEU A 63 3.37 -5.14 -9.22
C LEU A 63 4.39 -4.07 -8.82
N GLY A 64 4.26 -2.85 -9.33
CA GLY A 64 5.11 -1.72 -8.95
C GLY A 64 5.02 -1.41 -7.45
N ALA A 65 3.82 -1.41 -6.88
CA ALA A 65 3.62 -1.21 -5.45
C ALA A 65 4.30 -2.29 -4.59
N VAL A 66 4.29 -3.56 -5.04
CA VAL A 66 4.95 -4.67 -4.33
C VAL A 66 6.47 -4.61 -4.51
N ARG A 67 6.97 -4.29 -5.71
CA ARG A 67 8.41 -4.11 -5.97
C ARG A 67 9.05 -3.10 -5.05
N HIS A 68 8.32 -2.04 -4.69
CA HIS A 68 8.78 -1.02 -3.75
C HIS A 68 9.20 -1.60 -2.39
N LEU A 69 8.60 -2.71 -1.97
CA LEU A 69 8.89 -3.37 -0.69
C LEU A 69 10.05 -4.39 -0.80
N GLY A 70 10.52 -4.68 -2.02
CA GLY A 70 11.44 -5.76 -2.33
C GLY A 70 12.79 -5.28 -2.90
N PRO A 71 13.60 -6.19 -3.45
CA PRO A 71 14.95 -5.87 -3.92
C PRO A 71 14.93 -4.97 -5.17
N ARG A 72 13.83 -4.97 -5.92
CA ARG A 72 13.62 -4.15 -7.12
C ARG A 72 12.92 -2.83 -6.83
N TRP A 73 13.07 -2.28 -5.61
CA TRP A 73 12.40 -1.04 -5.19
C TRP A 73 12.67 0.15 -6.11
N ARG A 74 13.84 0.21 -6.75
CA ARG A 74 14.20 1.25 -7.74
C ARG A 74 13.39 1.18 -9.04
N GLU A 75 12.87 0.01 -9.40
CA GLU A 75 12.04 -0.20 -10.59
C GLU A 75 10.56 0.15 -10.35
N ALA A 76 10.15 0.31 -9.09
CA ALA A 76 8.76 0.52 -8.70
C ALA A 76 8.15 1.76 -9.39
N GLU A 77 8.85 2.90 -9.35
CA GLU A 77 8.37 4.15 -9.94
C GLU A 77 8.15 4.04 -11.44
N GLY A 78 9.12 3.48 -12.16
CA GLY A 78 9.01 3.27 -13.60
C GLY A 78 7.83 2.36 -13.96
N THR A 79 7.68 1.26 -13.22
CA THR A 79 6.59 0.29 -13.41
C THR A 79 5.22 0.95 -13.21
N ILE A 80 5.05 1.77 -12.17
CA ILE A 80 3.80 2.49 -11.91
C ILE A 80 3.57 3.60 -12.95
N GLY A 81 4.64 4.31 -13.35
CA GLY A 81 4.61 5.35 -14.37
C GLY A 81 4.11 4.86 -15.73
N GLU A 82 4.56 3.68 -16.16
CA GLU A 82 4.06 3.00 -17.36
C GLU A 82 2.55 2.73 -17.28
N ALA A 83 2.05 2.27 -16.13
CA ALA A 83 0.63 2.05 -15.93
C ALA A 83 -0.17 3.36 -16.03
N ILE A 84 0.30 4.44 -15.38
CA ILE A 84 -0.33 5.78 -15.42
C ILE A 84 -0.42 6.31 -16.85
N ALA A 85 0.63 6.12 -17.67
CA ALA A 85 0.67 6.54 -19.06
C ALA A 85 -0.22 5.68 -19.98
N GLY A 86 -0.50 4.45 -19.58
CA GLY A 86 -1.34 3.52 -20.33
C GLY A 86 -2.84 3.80 -20.22
N PHE A 87 -3.30 4.25 -19.03
CA PHE A 87 -4.72 4.46 -18.74
C PHE A 87 -5.31 5.63 -19.53
N ASP A 88 -6.50 5.43 -20.09
CA ASP A 88 -7.27 6.46 -20.77
C ASP A 88 -8.09 7.30 -19.75
N PRO A 89 -7.81 8.61 -19.58
CA PRO A 89 -8.55 9.46 -18.65
C PRO A 89 -10.01 9.70 -19.08
N ALA A 90 -10.38 9.43 -20.34
CA ALA A 90 -11.75 9.58 -20.82
C ALA A 90 -12.67 8.43 -20.38
N VAL A 91 -12.11 7.27 -20.03
CA VAL A 91 -12.87 6.12 -19.55
C VAL A 91 -13.01 6.20 -18.02
N PRO A 92 -14.23 6.24 -17.43
CA PRO A 92 -14.40 6.52 -16.00
C PRO A 92 -13.66 5.56 -15.06
N VAL A 93 -13.75 4.24 -15.30
CA VAL A 93 -12.99 3.25 -14.51
C VAL A 93 -11.47 3.39 -14.65
N GLU A 94 -10.97 3.75 -15.84
CA GLU A 94 -9.53 3.97 -16.04
C GLU A 94 -9.06 5.30 -15.47
N ARG A 95 -9.91 6.34 -15.45
CA ARG A 95 -9.65 7.59 -14.72
C ARG A 95 -9.45 7.31 -13.23
N PHE A 96 -10.29 6.46 -12.64
CA PHE A 96 -10.14 6.01 -11.26
C PHE A 96 -8.85 5.21 -11.04
N TRP A 97 -8.55 4.23 -11.88
CA TRP A 97 -7.31 3.45 -11.75
C TRP A 97 -6.04 4.27 -11.99
N ARG A 98 -6.08 5.24 -12.91
CA ARG A 98 -5.01 6.20 -13.12
C ARG A 98 -4.77 7.04 -11.86
N TRP A 99 -5.83 7.52 -11.23
CA TRP A 99 -5.74 8.23 -9.96
C TRP A 99 -5.15 7.34 -8.86
N HIS A 100 -5.61 6.08 -8.72
CA HIS A 100 -5.07 5.13 -7.77
C HIS A 100 -3.56 4.85 -8.00
N ALA A 101 -3.15 4.74 -9.26
CA ALA A 101 -1.75 4.56 -9.62
C ALA A 101 -0.91 5.80 -9.28
N ARG A 102 -1.43 7.02 -9.51
CA ARG A 102 -0.78 8.27 -9.13
C ARG A 102 -0.57 8.35 -7.61
N THR A 103 -1.61 8.11 -6.81
CA THR A 103 -1.48 8.14 -5.34
C THR A 103 -0.44 7.12 -4.85
N THR A 104 -0.39 5.94 -5.47
CA THR A 104 0.61 4.92 -5.15
C THR A 104 2.03 5.34 -5.54
N LEU A 105 2.22 5.96 -6.70
CA LEU A 105 3.53 6.51 -7.10
C LEU A 105 4.02 7.58 -6.11
N VAL A 106 3.13 8.47 -5.68
CA VAL A 106 3.48 9.52 -4.71
C VAL A 106 3.85 8.90 -3.35
N SER A 107 3.12 7.88 -2.88
CA SER A 107 3.51 7.15 -1.66
C SER A 107 4.89 6.49 -1.77
N VAL A 108 5.21 5.88 -2.92
CA VAL A 108 6.54 5.28 -3.19
C VAL A 108 7.65 6.33 -3.13
N ARG A 109 7.39 7.54 -3.62
CA ARG A 109 8.32 8.67 -3.58
C ARG A 109 8.48 9.25 -2.18
N ALA A 110 7.39 9.37 -1.41
CA ALA A 110 7.43 9.80 -0.01
C ALA A 110 8.45 8.97 0.78
N TRP A 111 8.43 7.66 0.57
CA TRP A 111 9.32 6.69 1.22
C TRP A 111 10.78 6.77 0.75
N SER A 112 11.02 7.38 -0.41
CA SER A 112 12.35 7.52 -1.01
C SER A 112 13.03 8.85 -0.68
N GLY A 113 12.37 9.73 0.09
CA GLY A 113 13.03 10.87 0.76
C GLY A 113 12.41 12.25 0.54
N ASP A 114 11.25 12.37 -0.11
CA ASP A 114 10.57 13.67 -0.30
C ASP A 114 9.13 13.63 0.25
N ALA A 115 9.01 13.42 1.56
CA ALA A 115 7.73 13.28 2.24
C ALA A 115 6.88 14.55 2.19
N ALA A 116 7.49 15.74 2.31
CA ALA A 116 6.78 17.02 2.28
C ALA A 116 6.11 17.26 0.92
N LYS A 117 6.84 17.08 -0.19
CA LYS A 117 6.27 17.18 -1.53
C LYS A 117 5.20 16.12 -1.78
N ALA A 118 5.42 14.91 -1.25
CA ALA A 118 4.42 13.86 -1.36
C ALA A 118 3.12 14.19 -0.62
N VAL A 119 3.19 14.85 0.54
CA VAL A 119 2.01 15.38 1.25
C VAL A 119 1.26 16.40 0.40
N GLU A 120 1.95 17.38 -0.20
CA GLU A 120 1.32 18.36 -1.09
C GLU A 120 0.61 17.70 -2.28
N GLU A 121 1.29 16.78 -2.98
CA GLU A 121 0.71 16.06 -4.11
C GLU A 121 -0.46 15.16 -3.69
N LEU A 122 -0.39 14.49 -2.53
CA LEU A 122 -1.46 13.65 -2.01
C LEU A 122 -2.66 14.46 -1.52
N ARG A 123 -2.47 15.65 -0.95
CA ARG A 123 -3.56 16.57 -0.59
C ARG A 123 -4.35 16.97 -1.85
N ALA A 124 -3.66 17.41 -2.90
CA ALA A 124 -4.31 17.73 -4.17
C ALA A 124 -5.05 16.53 -4.78
N LEU A 125 -4.45 15.33 -4.75
CA LEU A 125 -5.10 14.11 -5.23
C LEU A 125 -6.31 13.68 -4.39
N ALA A 126 -6.29 13.92 -3.07
CA ALA A 126 -7.41 13.64 -2.18
C ALA A 126 -8.56 14.61 -2.42
N ASP A 127 -8.27 15.90 -2.60
CA ASP A 127 -9.28 16.91 -2.94
C ASP A 127 -9.94 16.62 -4.30
N ASP A 128 -9.13 16.34 -5.33
CA ASP A 128 -9.62 15.92 -6.65
C ASP A 128 -10.53 14.68 -6.54
N ALA A 129 -10.12 13.69 -5.75
CA ALA A 129 -10.88 12.45 -5.56
C ALA A 129 -12.21 12.71 -4.85
N LYS A 130 -12.18 13.55 -3.81
CA LYS A 130 -13.35 13.92 -3.04
C LYS A 130 -14.38 14.65 -3.89
N GLN A 131 -13.93 15.54 -4.78
CA GLN A 131 -14.81 16.25 -5.72
C GLN A 131 -15.39 15.31 -6.78
N ALA A 132 -14.61 14.34 -7.26
CA ALA A 132 -15.02 13.44 -8.34
C ALA A 132 -15.91 12.27 -7.88
N TRP A 133 -15.66 11.73 -6.68
CA TRP A 133 -16.22 10.46 -6.24
C TRP A 133 -16.77 10.46 -4.80
N GLY A 134 -16.69 11.59 -4.08
CA GLY A 134 -17.06 11.65 -2.66
C GLY A 134 -15.95 11.13 -1.75
N PRO A 135 -16.25 10.80 -0.47
CA PRO A 135 -15.25 10.32 0.47
C PRO A 135 -14.41 9.17 -0.08
N THR A 136 -13.08 9.29 -0.01
CA THR A 136 -12.14 8.27 -0.51
C THR A 136 -11.15 7.86 0.58
N PRO A 137 -11.55 6.99 1.53
CA PRO A 137 -10.70 6.63 2.67
C PRO A 137 -9.34 6.04 2.28
N HIS A 138 -9.28 5.35 1.13
CA HIS A 138 -8.03 4.84 0.58
C HIS A 138 -6.99 5.95 0.30
N CYS A 139 -7.43 7.13 -0.16
CA CYS A 139 -6.54 8.27 -0.39
C CYS A 139 -6.10 8.90 0.93
N ASP A 140 -7.06 9.09 1.83
CA ASP A 140 -6.83 9.71 3.13
C ASP A 140 -5.85 8.87 3.96
N ILE A 141 -5.90 7.53 3.83
CA ILE A 141 -4.89 6.66 4.44
C ILE A 141 -3.50 6.88 3.84
N LYS A 142 -3.38 7.00 2.52
CA LYS A 142 -2.08 7.26 1.88
C LYS A 142 -1.52 8.63 2.27
N LEU A 143 -2.37 9.65 2.33
CA LEU A 143 -2.02 10.99 2.81
C LEU A 143 -1.60 10.94 4.27
N GLY A 144 -2.38 10.29 5.13
CA GLY A 144 -2.06 10.10 6.55
C GLY A 144 -0.70 9.42 6.76
N LEU A 145 -0.39 8.38 5.98
CA LEU A 145 0.93 7.74 6.02
C LEU A 145 2.06 8.68 5.56
N ALA A 146 1.83 9.51 4.54
CA ALA A 146 2.82 10.51 4.12
C ALA A 146 3.03 11.60 5.19
N LEU A 147 1.97 12.02 5.87
CA LEU A 147 2.04 12.94 7.02
C LEU A 147 2.87 12.36 8.17
N VAL A 148 2.77 11.04 8.43
CA VAL A 148 3.64 10.35 9.40
C VAL A 148 5.12 10.47 9.00
N GLU A 149 5.45 10.19 7.74
CA GLU A 149 6.83 10.28 7.23
C GLU A 149 7.32 11.75 7.18
N ALA A 150 6.41 12.73 7.05
CA ALA A 150 6.70 14.15 7.13
C ALA A 150 6.75 14.71 8.57
N HIS A 151 6.54 13.86 9.59
CA HIS A 151 6.48 14.24 11.01
C HIS A 151 5.30 15.16 11.40
N GLU A 152 4.26 15.24 10.58
CA GLU A 152 3.00 15.96 10.84
C GLU A 152 2.03 15.08 11.65
N PHE A 153 2.45 14.65 12.84
CA PHE A 153 1.80 13.55 13.58
C PHE A 153 0.36 13.82 14.02
N ALA A 154 0.04 15.05 14.44
CA ALA A 154 -1.30 15.38 14.93
C ALA A 154 -2.35 15.24 13.81
N GLU A 155 -2.08 15.84 12.64
CA GLU A 155 -2.93 15.73 11.46
C GLU A 155 -3.00 14.28 10.97
N ALA A 156 -1.87 13.55 10.97
CA ALA A 156 -1.84 12.14 10.58
C ALA A 156 -2.79 11.29 11.44
N VAL A 157 -2.78 11.45 12.77
CA VAL A 157 -3.64 10.69 13.68
C VAL A 157 -5.12 10.98 13.41
N GLU A 158 -5.48 12.26 13.27
CA GLU A 158 -6.86 12.68 12.99
C GLU A 158 -7.35 12.08 11.68
N LEU A 159 -6.59 12.26 10.60
CA LEU A 159 -6.95 11.79 9.27
C LEU A 159 -7.05 10.27 9.20
N LEU A 160 -6.08 9.54 9.76
CA LEU A 160 -6.07 8.07 9.73
C LEU A 160 -7.20 7.45 10.55
N ARG A 161 -7.54 8.04 11.70
CA ARG A 161 -8.69 7.59 12.51
C ARG A 161 -9.99 7.82 11.77
N LYS A 162 -10.17 9.03 11.22
CA LYS A 162 -11.33 9.37 10.40
C LYS A 162 -11.48 8.41 9.22
N ALA A 163 -10.41 8.19 8.45
CA ALA A 163 -10.44 7.28 7.31
C ALA A 163 -10.72 5.83 7.72
N THR A 164 -10.34 5.41 8.93
CA THR A 164 -10.70 4.08 9.45
C THR A 164 -12.19 3.96 9.74
N VAL A 165 -12.79 4.97 10.35
CA VAL A 165 -14.25 5.02 10.57
C VAL A 165 -14.98 5.02 9.24
N GLU A 166 -14.56 5.87 8.30
CA GLU A 166 -15.15 5.90 6.96
C GLU A 166 -14.95 4.59 6.21
N LEU A 167 -13.85 3.86 6.38
CA LEU A 167 -13.69 2.50 5.81
C LEU A 167 -14.69 1.49 6.37
N ASP A 168 -15.05 1.61 7.65
CA ASP A 168 -16.00 0.72 8.32
C ASP A 168 -17.45 1.11 7.97
N GLU A 169 -17.70 2.40 7.73
CA GLU A 169 -18.99 2.97 7.34
C GLU A 169 -19.23 2.97 5.82
N ALA A 170 -18.18 2.85 4.99
CA ALA A 170 -18.22 2.90 3.53
C ALA A 170 -18.96 1.68 2.96
N VAL A 171 -20.27 1.72 3.12
CA VAL A 171 -21.28 1.01 2.36
C VAL A 171 -21.51 1.83 1.09
N CYS A 172 -20.81 1.43 0.02
CA CYS A 172 -21.12 1.69 -1.39
C CYS A 172 -21.85 3.00 -1.74
N ASP A 173 -21.11 4.09 -1.95
CA ASP A 173 -21.63 5.26 -2.67
C ASP A 173 -21.96 4.93 -4.14
N GLU A 174 -22.97 5.60 -4.69
CA GLU A 174 -23.50 5.37 -6.04
C GLU A 174 -22.43 5.57 -7.15
N ALA A 175 -21.51 6.53 -6.95
CA ALA A 175 -20.37 6.76 -7.84
C ALA A 175 -19.40 5.57 -7.90
N PHE A 176 -19.11 4.95 -6.75
CA PHE A 176 -18.28 3.73 -6.70
C PHE A 176 -19.02 2.52 -7.28
N ALA A 177 -20.34 2.46 -7.17
CA ALA A 177 -21.14 1.41 -7.79
C ALA A 177 -21.10 1.45 -9.32
N GLU A 178 -21.04 2.64 -9.93
CA GLU A 178 -20.82 2.78 -11.38
C GLU A 178 -19.43 2.31 -11.80
N ILE A 179 -18.37 2.75 -11.11
CA ILE A 179 -16.99 2.32 -11.36
C ILE A 179 -16.86 0.79 -11.22
N ALA A 180 -17.48 0.21 -10.19
CA ALA A 180 -17.47 -1.23 -9.98
C ALA A 180 -18.20 -2.00 -11.10
N ARG A 181 -19.32 -1.46 -11.61
CA ARG A 181 -20.04 -2.05 -12.75
C ARG A 181 -19.20 -2.02 -14.03
N GLU A 182 -18.53 -0.90 -14.31
CA GLU A 182 -17.63 -0.79 -15.47
C GLU A 182 -16.43 -1.73 -15.34
N ALA A 183 -15.79 -1.77 -14.16
CA ALA A 183 -14.70 -2.70 -13.88
C ALA A 183 -15.12 -4.16 -14.13
N ALA A 184 -16.32 -4.55 -13.67
CA ALA A 184 -16.86 -5.89 -13.88
C ALA A 184 -17.13 -6.22 -15.37
N ARG A 185 -17.44 -5.21 -16.20
CA ARG A 185 -17.56 -5.38 -17.66
C ARG A 185 -16.20 -5.65 -18.31
N LEU A 186 -15.14 -5.02 -17.82
CA LEU A 186 -13.75 -5.27 -18.23
C LEU A 186 -13.17 -6.59 -17.71
N GLY A 187 -13.94 -7.34 -16.91
CA GLY A 187 -13.51 -8.60 -16.31
C GLY A 187 -12.76 -8.41 -15.00
N GLU A 188 -12.70 -7.20 -14.43
CA GLU A 188 -12.24 -7.03 -13.06
C GLU A 188 -13.21 -7.73 -12.10
N VAL A 189 -12.70 -8.37 -11.06
CA VAL A 189 -13.54 -8.99 -10.03
C VAL A 189 -13.39 -8.19 -8.74
N PRO A 190 -14.47 -7.60 -8.21
CA PRO A 190 -14.51 -7.20 -6.80
C PRO A 190 -14.50 -8.51 -5.99
N GLY A 191 -13.32 -8.96 -5.59
CA GLY A 191 -13.17 -10.29 -5.00
C GLY A 191 -13.54 -10.33 -3.52
N ARG A 192 -13.45 -11.54 -2.93
CA ARG A 192 -13.09 -11.75 -1.50
C ARG A 192 -11.92 -10.86 -1.04
N SER A 193 -11.15 -10.35 -1.99
CA SER A 193 -10.13 -9.30 -1.86
C SER A 193 -10.65 -7.97 -1.34
N GLY A 194 -11.93 -7.62 -1.45
CA GLY A 194 -12.49 -6.40 -0.86
C GLY A 194 -12.30 -6.40 0.65
N VAL A 195 -12.75 -7.47 1.32
CA VAL A 195 -12.57 -7.63 2.78
C VAL A 195 -11.09 -7.72 3.15
N ALA A 196 -10.27 -8.48 2.42
CA ALA A 196 -8.83 -8.61 2.70
C ALA A 196 -8.01 -7.34 2.37
N ALA A 197 -8.46 -6.52 1.41
CA ALA A 197 -7.84 -5.25 1.07
C ALA A 197 -8.28 -4.16 2.05
N THR A 198 -9.57 -4.09 2.40
CA THR A 198 -10.10 -3.22 3.45
C THR A 198 -9.44 -3.54 4.79
N HIS A 199 -9.31 -4.82 5.13
CA HIS A 199 -8.57 -5.26 6.32
C HIS A 199 -7.13 -4.77 6.30
N ARG A 200 -6.40 -4.92 5.18
CA ARG A 200 -5.03 -4.41 5.07
C ARG A 200 -4.90 -2.90 5.09
N LEU A 201 -5.85 -2.17 4.51
CA LEU A 201 -5.89 -0.71 4.59
C LEU A 201 -6.16 -0.25 6.03
N ARG A 202 -7.07 -0.93 6.73
CA ARG A 202 -7.32 -0.70 8.16
C ARG A 202 -6.05 -0.95 8.98
N MET A 203 -5.36 -2.06 8.75
CA MET A 203 -4.09 -2.34 9.44
C MET A 203 -3.02 -1.28 9.13
N ALA A 204 -2.92 -0.82 7.88
CA ALA A 204 -1.98 0.24 7.50
C ALA A 204 -2.30 1.56 8.21
N ALA A 205 -3.58 1.94 8.28
CA ALA A 205 -4.02 3.14 8.98
C ALA A 205 -3.71 3.06 10.48
N ARG A 206 -4.05 1.94 11.13
CA ARG A 206 -3.76 1.69 12.55
C ARG A 206 -2.27 1.71 12.85
N LEU A 207 -1.46 1.10 11.99
CA LEU A 207 0.01 1.17 12.09
C LEU A 207 0.51 2.62 11.99
N GLY A 208 -0.01 3.40 11.04
CA GLY A 208 0.31 4.82 10.91
C GLY A 208 -0.03 5.62 12.17
N VAL A 209 -1.21 5.38 12.76
CA VAL A 209 -1.62 5.98 14.05
C VAL A 209 -0.66 5.59 15.16
N ALA A 210 -0.30 4.31 15.30
CA ALA A 210 0.63 3.85 16.33
C ALA A 210 2.01 4.51 16.18
N VAL A 211 2.54 4.61 14.95
CA VAL A 211 3.80 5.31 14.67
C VAL A 211 3.70 6.79 15.04
N ALA A 212 2.64 7.48 14.64
CA ALA A 212 2.45 8.89 14.97
C ALA A 212 2.38 9.13 16.49
N LEU A 213 1.56 8.34 17.20
CA LEU A 213 1.44 8.39 18.67
C LEU A 213 2.76 8.12 19.37
N SER A 214 3.58 7.19 18.86
CA SER A 214 4.88 6.86 19.46
C SER A 214 5.91 8.00 19.42
N ASN A 215 5.66 8.99 18.55
CA ASN A 215 6.49 10.19 18.43
C ASN A 215 5.89 11.41 19.14
N GLN A 216 4.70 11.27 19.75
CA GLN A 216 4.10 12.27 20.63
C GLN A 216 4.47 11.95 22.09
N ASP A 217 4.60 12.98 22.92
CA ASP A 217 5.05 12.82 24.32
C ASP A 217 4.01 12.07 25.18
N ASP A 218 2.72 12.34 24.97
CA ASP A 218 1.59 11.74 25.68
C ASP A 218 1.05 10.46 25.01
N GLY A 219 1.50 10.15 23.80
CA GLY A 219 1.00 9.04 22.99
C GLY A 219 1.71 7.70 23.17
N GLN A 220 2.77 7.63 23.98
CA GLN A 220 3.66 6.46 24.05
C GLN A 220 2.97 5.18 24.53
N ASP A 221 2.15 5.25 25.58
CA ASP A 221 1.45 4.07 26.10
C ASP A 221 0.34 3.60 25.15
N ALA A 222 -0.35 4.53 24.50
CA ALA A 222 -1.35 4.20 23.48
C ALA A 222 -0.68 3.54 22.25
N ALA A 223 0.48 4.04 21.82
CA ALA A 223 1.24 3.44 20.74
C ALA A 223 1.74 2.02 21.08
N ASP A 224 2.27 1.84 22.28
CA ASP A 224 2.77 0.56 22.79
C ASP A 224 1.66 -0.51 22.82
N ALA A 225 0.46 -0.14 23.29
CA ALA A 225 -0.71 -1.00 23.26
C ALA A 225 -1.13 -1.35 21.82
N GLU A 226 -1.17 -0.35 20.93
CA GLU A 226 -1.60 -0.53 19.54
C GLU A 226 -0.62 -1.40 18.73
N PHE A 227 0.69 -1.23 18.90
CA PHE A 227 1.69 -2.09 18.25
C PHE A 227 1.54 -3.56 18.67
N ARG A 228 1.28 -3.83 19.95
CA ARG A 228 1.05 -5.21 20.42
C ARG A 228 -0.27 -5.78 19.91
N ALA A 229 -1.32 -4.97 19.85
CA ALA A 229 -2.60 -5.37 19.28
C ALA A 229 -2.46 -5.76 17.80
N LEU A 230 -1.72 -4.96 17.01
CA LEU A 230 -1.44 -5.25 15.60
C LEU A 230 -0.61 -6.52 15.41
N LEU A 231 0.39 -6.76 16.26
CA LEU A 231 1.20 -7.99 16.21
C LEU A 231 0.41 -9.24 16.60
N ALA A 232 -0.62 -9.11 17.43
CA ALA A 232 -1.51 -10.21 17.80
C ALA A 232 -2.56 -10.51 16.70
N GLU A 233 -2.75 -9.59 15.75
CA GLU A 233 -3.74 -9.74 14.69
C GLU A 233 -3.27 -10.70 13.59
N PRO A 234 -4.05 -11.74 13.23
CA PRO A 234 -3.66 -12.70 12.21
C PRO A 234 -3.47 -12.05 10.83
N GLY A 235 -2.42 -12.46 10.12
CA GLY A 235 -2.21 -12.08 8.73
C GLY A 235 -1.59 -10.70 8.52
N ILE A 236 -1.01 -10.08 9.57
CA ILE A 236 -0.21 -8.86 9.40
C ILE A 236 0.93 -9.11 8.38
N PRO A 237 1.05 -8.30 7.31
CA PRO A 237 2.14 -8.44 6.34
C PRO A 237 3.50 -8.24 7.01
N ILE A 238 4.54 -8.94 6.51
CA ILE A 238 5.90 -8.86 7.09
C ILE A 238 6.38 -7.41 7.27
N PRO A 239 6.24 -6.50 6.28
CA PRO A 239 6.62 -5.11 6.47
C PRO A 239 5.92 -4.43 7.65
N GLY A 240 4.62 -4.66 7.83
CA GLY A 240 3.85 -4.09 8.93
C GLY A 240 4.26 -4.65 10.30
N ALA A 241 4.53 -5.95 10.36
CA ALA A 241 5.02 -6.60 11.59
C ALA A 241 6.40 -6.07 12.00
N LEU A 242 7.30 -5.85 11.03
CA LEU A 242 8.62 -5.27 11.30
C LEU A 242 8.53 -3.84 11.81
N GLU A 243 7.64 -3.01 11.25
CA GLU A 243 7.43 -1.65 11.75
C GLU A 243 6.81 -1.64 13.17
N CYS A 244 5.88 -2.55 13.49
CA CYS A 244 5.37 -2.67 14.86
C CYS A 244 6.49 -2.99 15.85
N ARG A 245 7.34 -3.97 15.51
CA ARG A 245 8.49 -4.38 16.34
C ARG A 245 9.52 -3.25 16.50
N ARG A 246 9.79 -2.50 15.42
CA ARG A 246 10.65 -1.32 15.46
C ARG A 246 10.08 -0.23 16.37
N GLY A 247 8.77 0.01 16.31
CA GLY A 247 8.06 0.94 17.20
C GLY A 247 8.23 0.56 18.67
N LEU A 248 7.99 -0.72 19.01
CA LEU A 248 8.20 -1.23 20.36
C LEU A 248 9.67 -1.11 20.83
N ALA A 249 10.64 -1.41 19.95
CA ALA A 249 12.06 -1.26 20.26
C ALA A 249 12.43 0.21 20.57
N ARG A 250 11.89 1.17 19.81
CA ARG A 250 12.09 2.61 20.07
C ARG A 250 11.50 3.03 21.43
N LEU A 251 10.32 2.54 21.78
CA LEU A 251 9.70 2.82 23.08
C LEU A 251 10.49 2.20 24.23
N ALA A 252 10.97 0.96 24.08
CA ALA A 252 11.86 0.30 25.04
C ALA A 252 13.17 1.09 25.24
N ALA A 253 13.79 1.56 24.16
CA ALA A 253 14.98 2.40 24.22
C ALA A 253 14.74 3.72 24.99
N ARG A 254 13.58 4.37 24.79
CA ARG A 254 13.18 5.58 25.55
C ARG A 254 12.99 5.31 27.04
N ARG A 255 12.58 4.09 27.40
CA ARG A 255 12.45 3.62 28.80
C ARG A 255 13.80 3.20 29.42
N GLY A 256 14.88 3.23 28.66
CA GLY A 256 16.23 2.88 29.12
C GLY A 256 16.66 1.44 28.83
N GLU A 257 15.81 0.62 28.22
CA GLU A 257 16.07 -0.78 27.85
C GLU A 257 16.89 -0.87 26.54
N ARG A 258 18.03 -0.18 26.50
CA ARG A 258 18.79 0.06 25.27
C ARG A 258 19.37 -1.22 24.64
N ASP A 259 19.88 -2.15 25.44
CA ASP A 259 20.50 -3.38 24.93
C ASP A 259 19.47 -4.28 24.24
N GLY A 260 18.33 -4.51 24.90
CA GLY A 260 17.22 -5.29 24.31
C GLY A 260 16.64 -4.63 23.07
N ALA A 261 16.53 -3.29 23.06
CA ALA A 261 16.12 -2.56 21.87
C ALA A 261 17.15 -2.68 20.72
N ALA A 262 18.45 -2.67 21.01
CA ALA A 262 19.49 -2.84 20.01
C ALA A 262 19.46 -4.23 19.37
N GLU A 263 19.35 -5.30 20.17
CA GLU A 263 19.21 -6.67 19.67
C GLU A 263 17.97 -6.82 18.78
N GLU A 264 16.88 -6.16 19.14
CA GLU A 264 15.66 -6.17 18.35
C GLU A 264 15.83 -5.46 17.00
N LEU A 265 16.45 -4.28 17.00
CA LEU A 265 16.76 -3.55 15.76
C LEU A 265 17.72 -4.33 14.85
N GLU A 266 18.66 -5.11 15.41
CA GLU A 266 19.51 -6.02 14.62
C GLU A 266 18.72 -7.11 13.91
N ARG A 267 17.77 -7.76 14.63
CA ARG A 267 16.89 -8.76 14.03
C ARG A 267 16.05 -8.16 12.91
N ILE A 268 15.53 -6.95 13.12
CA ILE A 268 14.74 -6.22 12.12
C ILE A 268 15.60 -5.86 10.90
N ALA A 269 16.81 -5.32 11.10
CA ALA A 269 17.73 -4.99 10.01
C ALA A 269 18.10 -6.23 9.19
N CYS A 270 18.38 -7.36 9.85
CA CYS A 270 18.64 -8.64 9.19
C CYS A 270 17.46 -9.06 8.31
N ARG A 271 16.23 -8.98 8.84
CA ARG A 271 15.04 -9.35 8.06
C ARG A 271 14.80 -8.41 6.88
N TRP A 272 14.93 -7.09 7.06
CA TRP A 272 14.80 -6.13 5.96
C TRP A 272 15.87 -6.32 4.88
N ARG A 273 17.10 -6.65 5.28
CA ARG A 273 18.19 -6.97 4.34
C ARG A 273 17.87 -8.22 3.51
N ALA A 274 17.21 -9.22 4.10
CA ALA A 274 16.74 -10.40 3.37
C ALA A 274 15.57 -10.11 2.40
N VAL A 275 14.69 -9.16 2.74
CA VAL A 275 13.52 -8.82 1.93
C VAL A 275 13.86 -7.83 0.81
N GLY A 276 14.49 -6.70 1.14
CA GLY A 276 14.74 -5.58 0.22
C GLY A 276 16.20 -5.38 -0.17
N GLY A 277 17.14 -6.08 0.48
CA GLY A 277 18.58 -5.86 0.30
C GLY A 277 19.16 -4.80 1.25
N GLY A 278 20.49 -4.65 1.22
CA GLY A 278 21.24 -3.73 2.10
C GLY A 278 20.97 -2.25 1.84
N ASP A 279 20.83 -1.87 0.58
CA ASP A 279 20.60 -0.48 0.18
C ASP A 279 19.15 -0.03 0.30
N HIS A 280 18.23 -0.94 0.66
CA HIS A 280 16.81 -0.60 0.76
C HIS A 280 16.59 0.48 1.83
N PRO A 281 15.77 1.52 1.57
CA PRO A 281 15.56 2.63 2.51
C PRO A 281 15.21 2.19 3.94
N ARG A 282 14.38 1.16 4.09
CA ARG A 282 14.01 0.59 5.40
C ARG A 282 15.18 -0.07 6.13
N THR A 283 16.05 -0.80 5.41
CA THR A 283 17.25 -1.40 5.98
C THR A 283 18.17 -0.30 6.53
N ARG A 284 18.43 0.72 5.70
CA ARG A 284 19.29 1.87 6.05
C ARG A 284 18.74 2.66 7.24
N ALA A 285 17.43 2.87 7.30
CA ALA A 285 16.80 3.60 8.40
C ALA A 285 16.93 2.86 9.74
N VAL A 286 16.73 1.53 9.75
CA VAL A 286 16.90 0.71 10.98
C VAL A 286 18.37 0.63 11.39
N GLU A 287 19.30 0.50 10.44
CA GLU A 287 20.75 0.53 10.72
C GLU A 287 21.20 1.86 11.33
N ALA A 288 20.67 2.98 10.83
CA ALA A 288 20.98 4.31 11.36
C ALA A 288 20.48 4.47 12.81
N GLU A 289 19.29 3.95 13.12
CA GLU A 289 18.75 3.92 14.48
C GLU A 289 19.57 3.05 15.42
N LEU A 290 19.94 1.84 14.97
CA LEU A 290 20.79 0.95 15.74
C LEU A 290 22.15 1.59 16.04
N ALA A 291 22.75 2.27 15.06
CA ALA A 291 23.99 3.01 15.25
C ALA A 291 23.82 4.17 16.24
N ALA A 292 22.68 4.86 16.22
CA ALA A 292 22.39 5.93 17.17
C ALA A 292 22.20 5.41 18.60
N LEU A 293 21.63 4.22 18.77
CA LEU A 293 21.39 3.61 20.07
C LEU A 293 22.69 3.09 20.74
N ARG A 294 23.68 2.72 19.92
CA ARG A 294 25.00 2.22 20.35
C ARG A 294 26.04 3.31 20.63
N ARG A 295 25.73 4.56 20.27
CA ARG A 295 26.51 5.73 20.68
C ARG A 295 26.11 6.13 22.09
#